data_AF-A0A1X1T051-F1
#
_entry.id   AF-A0A1X1T051-F1
#
_cell.length_a   1.000
_cell.length_b   1.000
_cell.length_c   1.000
_cell.angle_alpha   90.00
_cell.angle_beta   90.00
_cell.angle_gamma   90.00
#
_symmetry.space_group_name_H-M   'P 1'
#
loop_
_entity.id
_entity.type
_entity.pdbx_description
1 polymer ?
#
loop_
_entity_poly.entity_id
_entity_poly.type
_entity_poly.pdbx_seq_one_letter_code
_entity_poly.pdbx_strand_id
1 'polypeptide(L)'
;MTQDVDPETYYAVGKGLFDKAGKLYDAFAVNVNLLGETGSMAGSDDAGTAWAASYDERASEVLGAANDLVKALENYGGVMIQAGYNHAVAEHDSAPGNQAPMPSKPADRASVDGTLTAPPSAGGPGEGLLDDSIGLVSQVGVPVPDGDTDKVAKAADAWDRLATVHQTEMIVEGLDVDSRTFDDTHSPEVEYIVRDLEELREAASAILNGCAELAESCRQYKSALENLRTQLEDILDELAKELAVTAAIAVAASFVSFGVGAVAGTAKAAHSITKYAQMITGAIASWKISKNISLNSSRNSVLRCGVNVKGALPQR
;
A
#
# COMPACT_ATOMS: atom_id res chain seq x y z
N MET A 1 -7.41 -49.27 12.17
CA MET A 1 -7.40 -48.63 10.85
C MET A 1 -6.02 -48.05 10.71
N THR A 2 -5.23 -48.56 9.78
CA THR A 2 -3.95 -47.94 9.39
C THR A 2 -4.31 -46.59 8.76
N GLN A 3 -3.70 -45.52 9.25
CA GLN A 3 -3.92 -44.16 8.78
C GLN A 3 -3.25 -44.06 7.41
N ASP A 4 -4.01 -43.79 6.35
CA ASP A 4 -3.45 -43.62 5.00
C ASP A 4 -2.94 -42.18 4.88
N VAL A 5 -1.75 -41.96 5.42
CA VAL A 5 -1.07 -40.67 5.43
C VAL A 5 0.26 -40.82 4.73
N ASP A 6 0.46 -40.07 3.66
CA ASP A 6 1.74 -39.95 2.98
C ASP A 6 2.56 -38.80 3.60
N PRO A 7 3.66 -39.09 4.33
CA PRO A 7 4.54 -38.07 4.88
C PRO A 7 5.15 -37.14 3.83
N GLU A 8 5.31 -37.60 2.59
CA GLU A 8 5.89 -36.77 1.52
C GLU A 8 4.99 -35.59 1.15
N THR A 9 3.67 -35.76 1.23
CA THR A 9 2.71 -34.67 1.05
C THR A 9 2.94 -33.54 2.05
N TYR A 10 3.12 -33.89 3.33
CA TYR A 10 3.40 -32.93 4.39
C TYR A 10 4.73 -32.21 4.18
N TYR A 11 5.77 -32.95 3.80
CA TYR A 11 7.07 -32.36 3.50
C TYR A 11 7.02 -31.43 2.29
N ALA A 12 6.29 -31.80 1.23
CA ALA A 12 6.13 -31.01 0.02
C ALA A 12 5.43 -29.67 0.33
N VAL A 13 4.30 -29.73 1.05
CA VAL A 13 3.58 -28.52 1.49
C VAL A 13 4.45 -27.68 2.40
N GLY A 14 5.12 -28.29 3.39
CA GLY A 14 6.01 -27.60 4.30
C GLY A 14 7.12 -26.81 3.58
N LYS A 15 7.82 -27.45 2.64
CA LYS A 15 8.82 -26.79 1.78
C LYS A 15 8.19 -25.68 0.92
N GLY A 16 7.00 -25.95 0.37
CA GLY A 16 6.26 -25.01 -0.45
C GLY A 16 5.86 -23.73 0.29
N LEU A 17 5.57 -23.81 1.59
CA LEU A 17 5.26 -22.66 2.43
C LEU A 17 6.48 -21.75 2.66
N PHE A 18 7.65 -22.32 2.93
CA PHE A 18 8.91 -21.54 2.97
C PHE A 18 9.22 -20.85 1.64
N ASP A 19 9.05 -21.56 0.53
CA ASP A 19 9.29 -20.97 -0.80
C ASP A 19 8.29 -19.83 -1.10
N LYS A 20 7.03 -19.93 -0.64
CA LYS A 20 6.03 -18.85 -0.74
C LYS A 20 6.41 -17.66 0.13
N ALA A 21 6.89 -17.89 1.35
CA ALA A 21 7.35 -16.84 2.26
C ALA A 21 8.48 -16.00 1.63
N GLY A 22 9.50 -16.67 1.06
CA GLY A 22 10.58 -16.00 0.34
C GLY A 22 10.09 -15.18 -0.85
N LYS A 23 9.22 -15.76 -1.69
CA LYS A 23 8.64 -15.04 -2.85
C LYS A 23 7.82 -13.83 -2.45
N LEU A 24 7.04 -13.93 -1.37
CA LEU A 24 6.25 -12.82 -0.84
C LEU A 24 7.19 -11.68 -0.42
N TYR A 25 8.19 -12.00 0.40
CA TYR A 25 9.16 -11.03 0.88
C TYR A 25 9.89 -10.35 -0.28
N ASP A 26 10.42 -11.11 -1.24
CA ASP A 26 11.15 -10.57 -2.38
C ASP A 26 10.30 -9.63 -3.24
N ALA A 27 9.04 -10.00 -3.48
CA ALA A 27 8.10 -9.15 -4.23
C ALA A 27 7.85 -7.82 -3.50
N PHE A 28 7.69 -7.86 -2.18
CA PHE A 28 7.53 -6.66 -1.36
C PHE A 28 8.81 -5.82 -1.28
N ALA A 29 9.96 -6.43 -1.02
CA ALA A 29 11.23 -5.73 -0.85
C ALA A 29 11.60 -4.90 -2.10
N VAL A 30 11.37 -5.43 -3.31
CA VAL A 30 11.60 -4.70 -4.57
C VAL A 30 10.74 -3.44 -4.66
N ASN A 31 9.46 -3.52 -4.29
CA ASN A 31 8.54 -2.38 -4.42
C ASN A 31 8.69 -1.39 -3.26
N VAL A 32 9.04 -1.84 -2.06
CA VAL A 32 9.39 -0.95 -0.93
C VAL A 32 10.58 -0.06 -1.30
N ASN A 33 11.56 -0.56 -2.04
CA ASN A 33 12.66 0.27 -2.55
C ASN A 33 12.17 1.38 -3.51
N LEU A 34 11.18 1.09 -4.36
CA LEU A 34 10.58 2.10 -5.26
C LEU A 34 9.80 3.16 -4.46
N LEU A 35 9.07 2.73 -3.42
CA LEU A 35 8.38 3.61 -2.49
C LEU A 35 9.35 4.49 -1.70
N GLY A 36 10.59 4.06 -1.51
CA GLY A 36 11.68 4.84 -0.92
C GLY A 36 11.93 6.19 -1.58
N GLU A 37 11.53 6.37 -2.84
CA GLU A 37 11.69 7.62 -3.59
C GLU A 37 10.47 8.55 -3.52
N THR A 38 9.43 8.17 -2.79
CA THR A 38 8.14 8.88 -2.75
C THR A 38 7.96 9.79 -1.53
N GLY A 39 9.04 10.03 -0.77
CA GLY A 39 9.02 10.90 0.39
C GLY A 39 8.60 12.34 0.08
N SER A 40 7.88 12.96 1.03
CA SER A 40 7.33 14.31 0.94
C SER A 40 6.40 14.56 -0.26
N MET A 41 5.77 13.52 -0.81
CA MET A 41 4.90 13.64 -1.99
C MET A 41 3.57 14.37 -1.74
N ALA A 42 3.12 14.44 -0.49
CA ALA A 42 1.80 14.96 -0.16
C ALA A 42 1.69 16.49 -0.24
N GLY A 43 2.83 17.19 -0.13
CA GLY A 43 2.84 18.64 0.05
C GLY A 43 2.76 19.06 1.52
N SER A 44 2.69 20.36 1.75
CA SER A 44 2.76 21.03 3.05
C SER A 44 1.43 21.59 3.56
N ASP A 45 0.36 21.56 2.75
CA ASP A 45 -0.95 22.05 3.16
C ASP A 45 -1.67 21.08 4.13
N ASP A 46 -2.69 21.58 4.84
CA ASP A 46 -3.42 20.77 5.84
C ASP A 46 -4.04 19.49 5.26
N ALA A 47 -4.56 19.54 4.03
CA ALA A 47 -5.19 18.38 3.41
C ALA A 47 -4.14 17.37 2.93
N GLY A 48 -3.02 17.84 2.38
CA GLY A 48 -1.86 17.00 2.08
C GLY A 48 -1.31 16.33 3.34
N THR A 49 -1.14 17.06 4.43
CA THR A 49 -0.69 16.53 5.72
C THR A 49 -1.66 15.47 6.27
N ALA A 50 -2.97 15.71 6.19
CA ALA A 50 -3.97 14.74 6.64
C ALA A 50 -4.00 13.47 5.77
N TRP A 51 -3.87 13.61 4.45
CA TRP A 51 -3.76 12.48 3.53
C TRP A 51 -2.47 11.68 3.79
N ALA A 52 -1.33 12.36 3.96
CA ALA A 52 -0.05 11.73 4.28
C ALA A 52 -0.12 10.89 5.56
N ALA A 53 -0.70 11.43 6.63
CA ALA A 53 -0.85 10.70 7.88
C ALA A 53 -1.66 9.40 7.69
N SER A 54 -2.76 9.47 6.94
CA SER A 54 -3.57 8.29 6.63
C SER A 54 -2.83 7.30 5.73
N TYR A 55 -2.08 7.79 4.72
CA TYR A 55 -1.30 6.97 3.82
C TYR A 55 -0.18 6.24 4.55
N ASP A 56 0.61 6.95 5.36
CA ASP A 56 1.74 6.40 6.12
C ASP A 56 1.28 5.32 7.11
N GLU A 57 0.16 5.56 7.81
CA GLU A 57 -0.46 4.58 8.72
C GLU A 57 -0.85 3.31 7.96
N ARG A 58 -1.58 3.44 6.84
CA ARG A 58 -2.02 2.30 6.03
C ARG A 58 -0.85 1.55 5.41
N ALA A 59 0.15 2.26 4.88
CA ALA A 59 1.36 1.66 4.33
C ALA A 59 2.11 0.84 5.40
N SER A 60 2.25 1.39 6.62
CA SER A 60 2.89 0.66 7.71
C SER A 60 2.12 -0.59 8.13
N GLU A 61 0.79 -0.53 8.15
CA GLU A 61 -0.03 -1.71 8.48
C GLU A 61 0.07 -2.81 7.42
N VAL A 62 0.02 -2.47 6.13
CA VAL A 62 0.15 -3.44 5.04
C VAL A 62 1.52 -4.12 5.07
N LEU A 63 2.60 -3.36 5.28
CA LEU A 63 3.95 -3.91 5.37
C LEU A 63 4.17 -4.73 6.66
N GLY A 64 3.56 -4.32 7.77
CA GLY A 64 3.52 -5.12 9.00
C GLY A 64 2.83 -6.46 8.79
N ALA A 65 1.65 -6.45 8.19
CA ALA A 65 0.89 -7.66 7.88
C ALA A 65 1.65 -8.60 6.91
N ALA A 66 2.37 -8.04 5.92
CA ALA A 66 3.23 -8.82 5.04
C ALA A 66 4.37 -9.52 5.80
N ASN A 67 5.04 -8.82 6.72
CA ASN A 67 6.07 -9.44 7.57
C ASN A 67 5.49 -10.56 8.47
N ASP A 68 4.30 -10.35 9.01
CA ASP A 68 3.64 -11.35 9.87
C ASP A 68 3.22 -12.59 9.06
N LEU A 69 2.71 -12.40 7.84
CA LEU A 69 2.38 -13.49 6.94
C LEU A 69 3.63 -14.28 6.51
N VAL A 70 4.75 -13.62 6.20
CA VAL A 70 6.03 -14.31 5.92
C VAL A 70 6.41 -15.24 7.07
N LYS A 71 6.37 -14.73 8.32
CA LYS A 71 6.66 -15.55 9.51
C LYS A 71 5.65 -16.67 9.71
N ALA A 72 4.36 -16.41 9.49
CA ALA A 72 3.30 -17.41 9.62
C ALA A 72 3.50 -18.57 8.62
N LEU A 73 3.83 -18.25 7.37
CA LEU A 73 4.13 -19.25 6.34
C LEU A 73 5.34 -20.12 6.72
N GLU A 74 6.43 -19.53 7.22
CA GLU A 74 7.62 -20.29 7.64
C GLU A 74 7.36 -21.16 8.87
N ASN A 75 6.72 -20.59 9.90
CA ASN A 75 6.38 -21.32 11.12
C ASN A 75 5.48 -22.51 10.79
N TYR A 76 4.46 -22.27 9.95
CA TYR A 76 3.55 -23.32 9.54
C TYR A 76 4.22 -24.35 8.62
N GLY A 77 5.16 -23.92 7.76
CA GLY A 77 6.04 -24.82 7.01
C GLY A 77 6.82 -25.79 7.90
N GLY A 78 7.37 -25.30 9.01
CA GLY A 78 8.03 -26.12 10.03
C GLY A 78 7.08 -27.10 10.72
N VAL A 79 5.86 -26.66 11.04
CA VAL A 79 4.79 -27.53 11.60
C VAL A 79 4.45 -28.67 10.65
N MET A 80 4.29 -28.38 9.35
CA MET A 80 4.01 -29.39 8.33
C MET A 80 5.14 -30.41 8.21
N ILE A 81 6.41 -29.96 8.20
CA ILE A 81 7.57 -30.86 8.18
C ILE A 81 7.59 -31.75 9.44
N GLN A 82 7.30 -31.20 10.61
CA GLN A 82 7.25 -31.97 11.84
C GLN A 82 6.09 -32.99 11.85
N ALA A 83 4.92 -32.62 11.34
CA ALA A 83 3.76 -33.50 11.23
C ALA A 83 4.04 -34.70 10.31
N GLY A 84 4.61 -34.47 9.13
CA GLY A 84 5.04 -35.54 8.23
C GLY A 84 6.04 -36.49 8.90
N TYR A 85 6.99 -35.95 9.66
CA TYR A 85 7.96 -36.76 10.39
C TYR A 85 7.32 -37.64 11.47
N ASN A 86 6.37 -37.09 12.22
CA ASN A 86 5.64 -37.84 13.23
C ASN A 86 4.86 -39.02 12.61
N HIS A 87 4.24 -38.81 11.44
CA HIS A 87 3.57 -39.88 10.69
C HIS A 87 4.54 -40.95 10.19
N ALA A 88 5.68 -40.54 9.62
CA ALA A 88 6.70 -41.48 9.16
C ALA A 88 7.24 -42.37 10.29
N VAL A 89 7.48 -41.80 11.48
CA VAL A 89 7.92 -42.54 12.67
C VAL A 89 6.81 -43.46 13.18
N ALA A 90 5.57 -42.98 13.25
CA ALA A 90 4.44 -43.80 13.71
C ALA A 90 4.21 -45.02 12.80
N GLU A 91 4.31 -44.85 11.48
CA GLU A 91 4.20 -45.96 10.52
C GLU A 91 5.37 -46.95 10.67
N HIS A 92 6.60 -46.44 10.83
CA HIS A 92 7.78 -47.27 11.05
C HIS A 92 7.66 -48.14 12.30
N ASP A 93 7.23 -47.56 13.42
CA ASP A 93 7.06 -48.23 14.72
C ASP A 93 5.86 -49.20 14.75
N SER A 94 4.85 -48.96 13.91
CA SER A 94 3.63 -49.78 13.85
C SER A 94 3.81 -51.10 13.09
N ALA A 95 4.86 -51.21 12.27
CA ALA A 95 5.13 -52.39 11.44
C ALA A 95 5.85 -53.51 12.22
N PRO A 96 5.21 -54.67 12.49
CA PRO A 96 5.82 -55.72 13.31
C PRO A 96 7.08 -56.31 12.67
N GLY A 97 8.19 -56.31 13.41
CA GLY A 97 9.46 -56.87 12.94
C GLY A 97 10.18 -55.99 11.91
N ASN A 98 9.77 -54.73 11.76
CA ASN A 98 10.45 -53.78 10.90
C ASN A 98 11.91 -53.57 11.35
N GLN A 99 12.84 -53.75 10.41
CA GLN A 99 14.28 -53.53 10.61
C GLN A 99 14.83 -52.39 9.74
N ALA A 100 13.94 -51.67 9.03
CA ALA A 100 14.34 -50.52 8.24
C ALA A 100 14.98 -49.46 9.16
N PRO A 101 15.90 -48.61 8.65
CA PRO A 101 16.41 -47.48 9.40
C PRO A 101 15.27 -46.56 9.87
N MET A 102 15.46 -45.95 11.05
CA MET A 102 14.53 -44.93 11.56
C MET A 102 14.40 -43.79 10.53
N PRO A 103 13.20 -43.30 10.24
CA PRO A 103 13.01 -42.12 9.40
C PRO A 103 13.82 -40.93 9.95
N SER A 104 14.31 -40.09 9.04
CA SER A 104 14.99 -38.84 9.39
C SER A 104 14.10 -37.65 9.05
N LYS A 105 13.94 -36.69 9.97
CA LYS A 105 13.22 -35.44 9.69
C LYS A 105 13.96 -34.64 8.62
N PRO A 106 13.29 -34.22 7.53
CA PRO A 106 13.88 -33.24 6.62
C PRO A 106 14.29 -31.97 7.35
N ALA A 107 15.42 -31.38 6.97
CA ALA A 107 15.79 -30.08 7.49
C ALA A 107 14.80 -29.01 7.02
N ASP A 108 14.47 -28.08 7.91
CA ASP A 108 13.66 -26.93 7.57
C ASP A 108 14.45 -26.04 6.60
N ARG A 109 13.75 -25.28 5.76
CA ARG A 109 14.40 -24.33 4.84
C ARG A 109 14.88 -23.12 5.65
N ALA A 110 15.87 -22.42 5.13
CA ALA A 110 16.33 -21.18 5.76
C ALA A 110 15.19 -20.15 5.72
N SER A 111 14.92 -19.53 6.87
CA SER A 111 14.03 -18.38 6.96
C SER A 111 14.55 -17.21 6.14
N VAL A 112 13.63 -16.38 5.66
CA VAL A 112 13.89 -15.08 5.08
C VAL A 112 14.66 -14.21 6.07
N ASP A 113 15.72 -13.59 5.58
CA ASP A 113 16.49 -12.61 6.35
C ASP A 113 16.02 -11.19 6.00
N GLY A 114 15.56 -10.46 7.02
CA GLY A 114 15.17 -9.06 6.92
C GLY A 114 13.76 -8.74 7.39
N THR A 115 13.36 -7.49 7.22
CA THR A 115 12.07 -6.96 7.65
C THR A 115 11.69 -5.82 6.72
N LEU A 116 10.50 -5.90 6.15
CA LEU A 116 9.94 -4.81 5.34
C LEU A 116 9.70 -3.62 6.27
N THR A 117 10.27 -2.47 5.91
CA THR A 117 10.13 -1.24 6.69
C THR A 117 9.30 -0.23 5.93
N ALA A 118 8.59 0.62 6.68
CA ALA A 118 7.79 1.67 6.07
C ALA A 118 8.67 2.59 5.19
N PRO A 119 8.17 3.02 4.02
CA PRO A 119 8.88 4.01 3.21
C PRO A 119 9.00 5.35 3.96
N PRO A 120 9.82 6.29 3.47
CA PRO A 120 9.83 7.65 3.98
C PRO A 120 8.42 8.24 3.99
N SER A 121 8.13 9.07 5.00
CA SER A 121 6.80 9.69 5.15
C SER A 121 6.39 10.39 3.87
N ALA A 122 5.13 10.20 3.47
CA ALA A 122 4.51 10.96 2.38
C ALA A 122 4.40 12.44 2.74
N GLY A 123 4.35 12.79 4.03
CA GLY A 123 4.39 14.14 4.53
C GLY A 123 5.81 14.68 4.60
N GLY A 124 5.97 16.00 4.54
CA GLY A 124 7.27 16.64 4.62
C GLY A 124 7.21 18.11 4.22
N PRO A 125 8.35 18.82 4.28
CA PRO A 125 8.39 20.19 3.79
C PRO A 125 8.06 20.20 2.29
N GLY A 126 7.01 20.92 1.92
CA GLY A 126 6.68 21.27 0.56
C GLY A 126 7.06 22.72 0.29
N GLU A 127 7.40 23.03 -0.97
CA GLU A 127 7.54 24.41 -1.42
C GLU A 127 6.23 24.82 -2.10
N GLY A 128 5.32 25.41 -1.32
CA GLY A 128 4.13 26.09 -1.86
C GLY A 128 4.53 27.31 -2.71
N LEU A 129 3.57 28.09 -3.21
CA LEU A 129 3.90 29.30 -3.98
C LEU A 129 4.75 30.27 -3.14
N LEU A 130 6.00 30.47 -3.57
CA LEU A 130 6.94 31.39 -2.92
C LEU A 130 6.99 32.78 -3.59
N ASP A 131 6.38 32.96 -4.76
CA ASP A 131 6.51 34.19 -5.56
C ASP A 131 5.29 35.11 -5.46
N ASP A 132 5.42 36.22 -4.72
CA ASP A 132 4.41 37.29 -4.60
C ASP A 132 4.68 38.48 -5.55
N SER A 133 5.40 38.27 -6.64
CA SER A 133 5.83 39.31 -7.61
C SER A 133 4.71 40.24 -8.11
N ILE A 134 3.44 39.80 -8.07
CA ILE A 134 2.26 40.59 -8.48
C ILE A 134 1.24 40.81 -7.35
N GLY A 135 1.57 40.48 -6.09
CA GLY A 135 0.66 40.62 -4.95
C GLY A 135 -0.50 39.62 -4.92
N LEU A 136 -0.48 38.58 -5.77
CA LEU A 136 -1.54 37.58 -5.85
C LEU A 136 -1.45 36.58 -4.70
N VAL A 137 -0.24 36.16 -4.32
CA VAL A 137 -0.02 35.21 -3.22
C VAL A 137 -0.42 35.84 -1.89
N SER A 138 -0.08 37.13 -1.67
CA SER A 138 -0.48 37.87 -0.48
C SER A 138 -2.00 38.09 -0.38
N GLN A 139 -2.71 38.18 -1.50
CA GLN A 139 -4.19 38.31 -1.53
C GLN A 139 -4.92 36.97 -1.38
N VAL A 140 -4.34 35.88 -1.88
CA VAL A 140 -4.90 34.53 -1.71
C VAL A 140 -4.84 34.14 -0.22
N GLY A 141 -3.75 34.43 0.47
CA GLY A 141 -3.65 34.33 1.94
C GLY A 141 -3.85 32.92 2.52
N VAL A 142 -3.98 31.90 1.67
CA VAL A 142 -4.09 30.48 2.04
C VAL A 142 -2.99 29.68 1.32
N PRO A 143 -2.37 28.69 1.98
CA PRO A 143 -1.44 27.79 1.31
C PRO A 143 -2.13 27.07 0.15
N VAL A 144 -1.53 27.15 -1.03
CA VAL A 144 -1.98 26.41 -2.21
C VAL A 144 -1.38 25.00 -2.15
N PRO A 145 -2.19 23.94 -2.31
CA PRO A 145 -1.69 22.57 -2.32
C PRO A 145 -0.54 22.37 -3.32
N ASP A 146 0.55 21.79 -2.83
CA ASP A 146 1.87 21.73 -3.47
C ASP A 146 2.41 20.30 -3.60
N GLY A 147 1.53 19.29 -3.50
CA GLY A 147 1.91 17.89 -3.62
C GLY A 147 2.58 17.53 -4.95
N ASP A 148 3.56 16.63 -4.91
CA ASP A 148 4.32 16.17 -6.06
C ASP A 148 3.56 15.03 -6.77
N THR A 149 2.87 15.36 -7.87
CA THR A 149 2.02 14.43 -8.61
C THR A 149 2.80 13.29 -9.27
N ASP A 150 4.09 13.49 -9.56
CA ASP A 150 4.93 12.46 -10.16
C ASP A 150 5.34 11.43 -9.11
N LYS A 151 5.70 11.89 -7.91
CA LYS A 151 5.94 10.98 -6.77
C LYS A 151 4.67 10.26 -6.33
N VAL A 152 3.53 10.94 -6.31
CA VAL A 152 2.23 10.31 -6.01
C VAL A 152 1.89 9.25 -7.07
N ALA A 153 2.15 9.52 -8.36
CA ALA A 153 2.00 8.52 -9.43
C ALA A 153 2.93 7.31 -9.22
N LYS A 154 4.20 7.57 -8.92
CA LYS A 154 5.19 6.50 -8.64
C LYS A 154 4.77 5.62 -7.46
N ALA A 155 4.21 6.23 -6.40
CA ALA A 155 3.64 5.48 -5.28
C ALA A 155 2.46 4.61 -5.73
N ALA A 156 1.54 5.19 -6.51
CA ALA A 156 0.39 4.46 -7.05
C ALA A 156 0.82 3.22 -7.84
N ASP A 157 1.78 3.38 -8.77
CA ASP A 157 2.26 2.29 -9.62
C ASP A 157 2.96 1.18 -8.82
N ALA A 158 3.72 1.55 -7.77
CA ALA A 158 4.39 0.57 -6.91
C ALA A 158 3.39 -0.28 -6.11
N TRP A 159 2.35 0.36 -5.56
CA TRP A 159 1.28 -0.34 -4.85
C TRP A 159 0.41 -1.19 -5.78
N ASP A 160 0.09 -0.68 -6.96
CA ASP A 160 -0.68 -1.40 -7.99
C ASP A 160 0.07 -2.65 -8.46
N ARG A 161 1.38 -2.52 -8.67
CA ARG A 161 2.25 -3.65 -8.98
C ARG A 161 2.26 -4.68 -7.85
N LEU A 162 2.32 -4.26 -6.58
CA LEU A 162 2.23 -5.20 -5.47
C LEU A 162 0.89 -5.95 -5.43
N ALA A 163 -0.20 -5.31 -5.81
CA ALA A 163 -1.52 -5.91 -5.81
C ALA A 163 -1.73 -6.92 -6.97
N THR A 164 -1.01 -6.75 -8.08
CA THR A 164 -1.30 -7.44 -9.36
C THR A 164 -0.13 -8.25 -9.92
N VAL A 165 1.06 -8.19 -9.30
CA VAL A 165 2.20 -8.93 -9.82
C VAL A 165 1.96 -10.43 -9.69
N HIS A 166 2.23 -11.15 -10.76
CA HIS A 166 2.02 -12.60 -10.83
C HIS A 166 2.63 -13.36 -9.65
N GLN A 167 3.82 -12.95 -9.18
CA GLN A 167 4.46 -13.55 -8.00
C GLN A 167 3.58 -13.51 -6.74
N THR A 168 2.83 -12.44 -6.51
CA THR A 168 1.93 -12.30 -5.36
C THR A 168 0.62 -13.07 -5.54
N GLU A 169 0.07 -13.08 -6.75
CA GLU A 169 -1.15 -13.86 -7.07
C GLU A 169 -0.91 -15.36 -6.93
N MET A 170 0.24 -15.85 -7.39
CA MET A 170 0.64 -17.26 -7.29
C MET A 170 0.79 -17.75 -5.85
N ILE A 171 0.97 -16.87 -4.87
CA ILE A 171 0.98 -17.25 -3.45
C ILE A 171 -0.43 -17.62 -2.99
N VAL A 172 -1.42 -16.79 -3.34
CA VAL A 172 -2.84 -17.04 -3.02
C VAL A 172 -3.33 -18.32 -3.69
N GLU A 173 -3.05 -18.49 -4.97
CA GLU A 173 -3.38 -19.72 -5.71
C GLU A 173 -2.64 -20.93 -5.15
N GLY A 174 -1.35 -20.77 -4.82
CA GLY A 174 -0.55 -21.84 -4.28
C GLY A 174 -1.06 -22.35 -2.93
N LEU A 175 -1.58 -21.48 -2.05
CA LEU A 175 -2.16 -21.88 -0.77
C LEU A 175 -3.48 -22.64 -0.93
N ASP A 176 -4.29 -22.27 -1.93
CA ASP A 176 -5.50 -23.01 -2.32
C ASP A 176 -5.15 -24.42 -2.84
N VAL A 177 -4.09 -24.54 -3.63
CA VAL A 177 -3.56 -25.84 -4.11
C VAL A 177 -3.01 -26.68 -2.96
N ASP A 178 -2.24 -26.08 -2.05
CA ASP A 178 -1.70 -26.79 -0.88
C ASP A 178 -2.83 -27.37 -0.01
N SER A 179 -3.93 -26.61 0.18
CA SER A 179 -5.10 -27.07 0.94
C SER A 179 -5.76 -28.30 0.31
N ARG A 180 -6.06 -28.24 -1.00
CA ARG A 180 -6.68 -29.34 -1.76
C ARG A 180 -5.83 -30.61 -1.83
N THR A 181 -4.52 -30.51 -1.60
CA THR A 181 -3.64 -31.68 -1.59
C THR A 181 -4.01 -32.67 -0.47
N PHE A 182 -4.73 -32.21 0.56
CA PHE A 182 -5.18 -33.05 1.68
C PHE A 182 -6.60 -33.63 1.52
N ASP A 183 -7.31 -33.37 0.41
CA ASP A 183 -8.72 -33.79 0.23
C ASP A 183 -8.93 -35.30 0.41
N ASP A 184 -7.94 -36.12 0.01
CA ASP A 184 -7.98 -37.58 0.12
C ASP A 184 -7.25 -38.13 1.37
N THR A 185 -6.62 -37.26 2.18
CA THR A 185 -5.86 -37.68 3.36
C THR A 185 -6.78 -37.85 4.58
N HIS A 186 -6.76 -39.03 5.19
CA HIS A 186 -7.67 -39.35 6.29
C HIS A 186 -6.96 -39.30 7.65
N SER A 187 -7.05 -38.14 8.30
CA SER A 187 -6.34 -37.86 9.55
C SER A 187 -7.10 -36.87 10.45
N PRO A 188 -7.11 -37.03 11.79
CA PRO A 188 -7.78 -36.08 12.69
C PRO A 188 -7.26 -34.64 12.60
N GLU A 189 -6.01 -34.44 12.16
CA GLU A 189 -5.39 -33.13 12.03
C GLU A 189 -5.64 -32.43 10.68
N VAL A 190 -6.10 -33.16 9.65
CA VAL A 190 -6.27 -32.61 8.29
C VAL A 190 -7.27 -31.46 8.25
N GLU A 191 -8.35 -31.52 9.03
CA GLU A 191 -9.33 -30.42 9.11
C GLU A 191 -8.69 -29.12 9.60
N TYR A 192 -7.80 -29.20 10.60
CA TYR A 192 -7.07 -28.03 11.06
C TYR A 192 -6.07 -27.56 10.01
N ILE A 193 -5.44 -28.49 9.28
CA ILE A 193 -4.46 -28.13 8.25
C ILE A 193 -5.09 -27.34 7.11
N VAL A 194 -6.23 -27.82 6.60
CA VAL A 194 -7.01 -27.17 5.54
C VAL A 194 -7.42 -25.77 5.99
N ARG A 195 -7.99 -25.64 7.19
CA ARG A 195 -8.40 -24.35 7.75
C ARG A 195 -7.23 -23.38 7.89
N ASP A 196 -6.11 -23.82 8.45
CA ASP A 196 -4.96 -22.94 8.69
C ASP A 196 -4.35 -22.47 7.34
N LEU A 197 -4.37 -23.32 6.29
CA LEU A 197 -3.97 -22.93 4.92
C LEU A 197 -4.94 -21.92 4.29
N GLU A 198 -6.25 -22.09 4.52
CA GLU A 198 -7.27 -21.11 4.09
C GLU A 198 -7.09 -19.76 4.78
N GLU A 199 -6.81 -19.73 6.09
CA GLU A 199 -6.54 -18.50 6.85
C GLU A 199 -5.29 -17.76 6.30
N LEU A 200 -4.22 -18.49 5.98
CA LEU A 200 -3.03 -17.92 5.34
C LEU A 200 -3.35 -17.32 3.95
N ARG A 201 -4.22 -17.98 3.18
CA ARG A 201 -4.67 -17.52 1.86
C ARG A 201 -5.51 -16.25 1.96
N GLU A 202 -6.42 -16.19 2.93
CA GLU A 202 -7.23 -15.01 3.20
C GLU A 202 -6.38 -13.82 3.65
N ALA A 203 -5.40 -14.06 4.52
CA ALA A 203 -4.45 -13.04 4.94
C ALA A 203 -3.63 -12.49 3.75
N ALA A 204 -3.13 -13.38 2.87
CA ALA A 204 -2.43 -12.98 1.66
C ALA A 204 -3.32 -12.08 0.77
N SER A 205 -4.57 -12.50 0.55
CA SER A 205 -5.54 -11.77 -0.27
C SER A 205 -5.89 -10.39 0.32
N ALA A 206 -6.05 -10.30 1.65
CA ALA A 206 -6.31 -9.06 2.35
C ALA A 206 -5.15 -8.05 2.21
N ILE A 207 -3.91 -8.53 2.24
CA ILE A 207 -2.72 -7.71 2.01
C ILE A 207 -2.71 -7.14 0.58
N LEU A 208 -3.00 -7.96 -0.44
CA LEU A 208 -3.05 -7.49 -1.84
C LEU A 208 -4.16 -6.48 -2.07
N ASN A 209 -5.32 -6.67 -1.43
CA ASN A 209 -6.40 -5.67 -1.43
C ASN A 209 -5.95 -4.35 -0.78
N GLY A 210 -5.22 -4.41 0.34
CA GLY A 210 -4.64 -3.23 0.98
C GLY A 210 -3.66 -2.47 0.07
N CYS A 211 -2.86 -3.19 -0.72
CA CYS A 211 -2.02 -2.59 -1.76
C CYS A 211 -2.88 -1.90 -2.84
N ALA A 212 -3.95 -2.54 -3.33
CA ALA A 212 -4.84 -1.94 -4.32
C ALA A 212 -5.54 -0.68 -3.80
N GLU A 213 -5.97 -0.68 -2.54
CA GLU A 213 -6.58 0.49 -1.88
C GLU A 213 -5.59 1.66 -1.74
N LEU A 214 -4.32 1.38 -1.41
CA LEU A 214 -3.26 2.39 -1.37
C LEU A 214 -2.98 2.97 -2.76
N ALA A 215 -2.89 2.12 -3.78
CA ALA A 215 -2.72 2.56 -5.17
C ALA A 215 -3.85 3.50 -5.61
N GLU A 216 -5.09 3.14 -5.28
CA GLU A 216 -6.26 3.94 -5.59
C GLU A 216 -6.30 5.26 -4.82
N SER A 217 -5.92 5.25 -3.54
CA SER A 217 -5.77 6.48 -2.74
C SER A 217 -4.77 7.45 -3.38
N CYS A 218 -3.62 6.95 -3.85
CA CYS A 218 -2.64 7.76 -4.57
C CYS A 218 -3.22 8.33 -5.88
N ARG A 219 -3.89 7.51 -6.70
CA ARG A 219 -4.52 7.99 -7.94
C ARG A 219 -5.56 9.08 -7.69
N GLN A 220 -6.42 8.89 -6.70
CA GLN A 220 -7.44 9.88 -6.32
C GLN A 220 -6.84 11.18 -5.77
N TYR A 221 -5.71 11.08 -5.05
CA TYR A 221 -4.99 12.25 -4.57
C TYR A 221 -4.34 13.01 -5.73
N LYS A 222 -3.64 12.31 -6.64
CA LYS A 222 -3.07 12.89 -7.87
C LYS A 222 -4.12 13.60 -8.71
N SER A 223 -5.23 12.93 -9.06
CA SER A 223 -6.28 13.55 -9.86
C SER A 223 -6.90 14.77 -9.18
N ALA A 224 -6.95 14.80 -7.85
CA ALA A 224 -7.42 15.97 -7.13
C ALA A 224 -6.46 17.15 -7.22
N LEU A 225 -5.15 16.90 -7.15
CA LEU A 225 -4.13 17.93 -7.36
C LEU A 225 -4.18 18.46 -8.80
N GLU A 226 -4.26 17.57 -9.79
CA GLU A 226 -4.35 17.95 -11.22
C GLU A 226 -5.61 18.77 -11.51
N ASN A 227 -6.77 18.34 -11.00
CA ASN A 227 -8.02 19.09 -11.17
C ASN A 227 -7.99 20.47 -10.52
N LEU A 228 -7.31 20.61 -9.38
CA LEU A 228 -7.11 21.92 -8.76
C LEU A 228 -6.19 22.78 -9.61
N ARG A 229 -5.06 22.22 -10.08
CA ARG A 229 -4.11 22.93 -10.94
C ARG A 229 -4.78 23.44 -12.22
N THR A 230 -5.53 22.61 -12.93
CA THR A 230 -6.27 23.04 -14.13
C THR A 230 -7.27 24.16 -13.83
N GLN A 231 -8.01 24.09 -12.72
CA GLN A 231 -8.91 25.19 -12.31
C GLN A 231 -8.14 26.49 -12.03
N LEU A 232 -6.97 26.41 -11.39
CA LEU A 232 -6.13 27.56 -11.14
C LEU A 232 -5.55 28.14 -12.44
N GLU A 233 -5.12 27.28 -13.37
CA GLU A 233 -4.66 27.68 -14.72
C GLU A 233 -5.75 28.46 -15.46
N ASP A 234 -6.99 27.96 -15.50
CA ASP A 234 -8.12 28.63 -16.15
C ASP A 234 -8.38 30.02 -15.54
N ILE A 235 -8.36 30.13 -14.21
CA ILE A 235 -8.54 31.39 -13.48
C ILE A 235 -7.41 32.39 -13.81
N LEU A 236 -6.17 31.92 -13.91
CA LEU A 236 -5.00 32.75 -14.24
C LEU A 236 -5.00 33.17 -15.71
N ASP A 237 -5.44 32.30 -16.62
CA ASP A 237 -5.64 32.61 -18.04
C ASP A 237 -6.68 33.72 -18.24
N GLU A 238 -7.76 33.70 -17.47
CA GLU A 238 -8.73 34.80 -17.45
C GLU A 238 -8.15 36.10 -16.89
N LEU A 239 -7.38 36.03 -15.79
CA LEU A 239 -6.68 37.20 -15.23
C LEU A 239 -5.72 37.82 -16.27
N ALA A 240 -4.95 36.99 -16.96
CA ALA A 240 -4.01 37.44 -17.98
C ALA A 240 -4.70 38.12 -19.17
N LYS A 241 -5.83 37.56 -19.63
CA LYS A 241 -6.69 38.18 -20.66
C LYS A 241 -7.23 39.54 -20.18
N GLU A 242 -7.68 39.64 -18.93
CA GLU A 242 -8.23 40.89 -18.36
C GLU A 242 -7.15 41.98 -18.21
N LEU A 243 -5.93 41.59 -17.83
CA LEU A 243 -4.80 42.52 -17.71
C LEU A 243 -4.12 42.85 -19.05
N ALA A 244 -4.50 42.18 -20.14
CA ALA A 244 -3.81 42.23 -21.43
C ALA A 244 -2.30 41.92 -21.32
N VAL A 245 -1.93 41.02 -20.41
CA VAL A 245 -0.54 40.58 -20.19
C VAL A 245 -0.42 39.14 -20.67
N THR A 246 0.59 38.84 -21.49
CA THR A 246 0.88 37.48 -21.99
C THR A 246 1.55 36.58 -20.93
N ALA A 247 1.32 36.84 -19.64
CA ALA A 247 2.02 36.19 -18.52
C ALA A 247 1.34 34.90 -18.00
N ALA A 248 0.17 34.55 -18.54
CA ALA A 248 -0.67 33.45 -18.02
C ALA A 248 0.09 32.13 -17.86
N ILE A 249 0.89 31.78 -18.87
CA ILE A 249 1.60 30.50 -18.95
C ILE A 249 2.75 30.42 -17.92
N ALA A 250 3.41 31.54 -17.62
CA ALA A 250 4.52 31.56 -16.66
C ALA A 250 4.04 31.51 -15.20
N VAL A 251 2.88 32.11 -14.92
CA VAL A 251 2.28 32.11 -13.58
C VAL A 251 1.56 30.79 -13.32
N ALA A 252 0.88 30.19 -14.28
CA ALA A 252 0.38 28.82 -14.18
C ALA A 252 1.52 27.81 -13.90
N ALA A 253 2.63 27.94 -14.64
CA ALA A 253 3.82 27.14 -14.42
C ALA A 253 4.44 27.39 -13.03
N SER A 254 4.29 28.57 -12.41
CA SER A 254 4.82 28.81 -11.04
C SER A 254 4.06 28.09 -9.92
N PHE A 255 2.88 27.52 -10.21
CA PHE A 255 2.21 26.56 -9.33
C PHE A 255 2.80 25.14 -9.44
N VAL A 256 3.69 24.90 -10.42
CA VAL A 256 4.30 23.60 -10.75
C VAL A 256 5.84 23.65 -10.79
N SER A 257 6.46 24.82 -10.96
CA SER A 257 7.90 25.01 -11.13
C SER A 257 8.27 26.48 -10.89
N PHE A 258 8.96 26.75 -9.78
CA PHE A 258 9.74 27.96 -9.46
C PHE A 258 9.32 29.27 -10.17
N GLY A 259 8.62 30.11 -9.40
CA GLY A 259 8.18 31.46 -9.71
C GLY A 259 9.05 32.27 -10.67
N VAL A 260 8.43 32.69 -11.77
CA VAL A 260 8.87 33.86 -12.53
C VAL A 260 7.64 34.66 -12.97
N GLY A 261 7.53 35.89 -12.47
CA GLY A 261 6.75 36.90 -13.18
C GLY A 261 6.74 38.28 -12.54
N ALA A 262 7.72 39.14 -12.85
CA ALA A 262 7.60 40.57 -12.57
C ALA A 262 6.61 41.22 -13.56
N VAL A 263 5.47 41.71 -13.08
CA VAL A 263 4.54 42.52 -13.87
C VAL A 263 4.35 43.87 -13.18
N ALA A 264 4.78 44.95 -13.84
CA ALA A 264 4.57 46.31 -13.35
C ALA A 264 3.09 46.70 -13.46
N GLY A 265 2.40 46.85 -12.33
CA GLY A 265 0.96 47.13 -12.27
C GLY A 265 0.62 48.63 -12.14
N THR A 266 -0.34 49.09 -12.95
CA THR A 266 -1.08 50.36 -12.79
C THR A 266 -2.36 50.12 -11.96
N ALA A 267 -3.09 51.18 -11.54
CA ALA A 267 -4.25 51.08 -10.65
C ALA A 267 -5.40 50.15 -11.11
N LYS A 268 -5.52 49.84 -12.42
CA LYS A 268 -6.47 48.84 -12.93
C LYS A 268 -6.11 47.40 -12.54
N ALA A 269 -4.82 47.11 -12.34
CA ALA A 269 -4.36 45.76 -12.01
C ALA A 269 -4.83 45.30 -10.63
N ALA A 270 -4.91 46.21 -9.65
CA ALA A 270 -5.24 45.87 -8.26
C ALA A 270 -6.67 45.28 -8.11
N HIS A 271 -7.66 45.81 -8.85
CA HIS A 271 -9.04 45.31 -8.77
C HIS A 271 -9.16 43.90 -9.35
N SER A 272 -8.57 43.66 -10.53
CA SER A 272 -8.53 42.34 -11.15
C SER A 272 -7.79 41.35 -10.26
N ILE A 273 -6.59 41.70 -9.76
CA ILE A 273 -5.82 40.82 -8.85
C ILE A 273 -6.66 40.41 -7.63
N THR A 274 -7.40 41.34 -7.01
CA THR A 274 -8.26 41.03 -5.85
C THR A 274 -9.40 40.07 -6.23
N LYS A 275 -10.08 40.31 -7.36
CA LYS A 275 -11.17 39.46 -7.87
C LYS A 275 -10.67 38.02 -8.11
N TYR A 276 -9.54 37.87 -8.81
CA TYR A 276 -9.01 36.56 -9.14
C TYR A 276 -8.40 35.85 -7.93
N ALA A 277 -7.80 36.57 -6.97
CA ALA A 277 -7.39 36.00 -5.68
C ALA A 277 -8.57 35.37 -4.91
N GLN A 278 -9.75 35.99 -4.94
CA GLN A 278 -10.96 35.43 -4.33
C GLN A 278 -11.43 34.15 -5.04
N MET A 279 -11.35 34.09 -6.37
CA MET A 279 -11.67 32.89 -7.14
C MET A 279 -10.71 31.73 -6.80
N ILE A 280 -9.41 32.00 -6.75
CA ILE A 280 -8.38 31.03 -6.34
C ILE A 280 -8.67 30.52 -4.92
N THR A 281 -8.91 31.43 -3.97
CA THR A 281 -9.24 31.07 -2.59
C THR A 281 -10.49 30.20 -2.49
N GLY A 282 -11.52 30.51 -3.29
CA GLY A 282 -12.75 29.72 -3.37
C GLY A 282 -12.55 28.32 -3.96
N ALA A 283 -11.72 28.18 -4.99
CA ALA A 283 -11.35 26.89 -5.58
C ALA A 283 -10.59 26.02 -4.58
N ILE A 284 -9.62 26.58 -3.86
CA ILE A 284 -8.85 25.89 -2.81
C ILE A 284 -9.77 25.48 -1.66
N ALA A 285 -10.67 26.36 -1.20
CA ALA A 285 -11.62 26.04 -0.13
C ALA A 285 -12.54 24.87 -0.54
N SER A 286 -13.06 24.90 -1.76
CA SER A 286 -13.92 23.83 -2.30
C SER A 286 -13.17 22.50 -2.40
N TRP A 287 -11.91 22.55 -2.86
CA TRP A 287 -11.04 21.39 -2.91
C TRP A 287 -10.79 20.80 -1.51
N LYS A 288 -10.42 21.63 -0.52
CA LYS A 288 -10.19 21.18 0.87
C LYS A 288 -11.45 20.53 1.47
N ILE A 289 -12.63 21.12 1.26
CA ILE A 289 -13.91 20.54 1.74
C ILE A 289 -14.14 19.17 1.12
N SER A 290 -13.95 19.02 -0.19
CA SER A 290 -14.15 17.74 -0.88
C SER A 290 -13.25 16.63 -0.32
N LYS A 291 -11.99 16.96 0.02
CA LYS A 291 -11.01 16.01 0.54
C LYS A 291 -11.25 15.64 2.00
N ASN A 292 -11.64 16.59 2.85
CA ASN A 292 -12.01 16.29 4.23
C ASN A 292 -13.25 15.39 4.32
N ILE A 293 -14.23 15.57 3.43
CA ILE A 293 -15.40 14.70 3.36
C ILE A 293 -15.00 13.28 2.90
N SER A 294 -14.13 13.14 1.89
CA SER A 294 -13.67 11.83 1.43
C SER A 294 -12.84 11.10 2.48
N LEU A 295 -11.91 11.78 3.15
CA LEU A 295 -11.07 11.20 4.21
C LEU A 295 -11.91 10.68 5.37
N ASN A 296 -12.95 11.41 5.78
CA ASN A 296 -13.83 10.98 6.87
C ASN A 296 -14.72 9.80 6.46
N SER A 297 -15.12 9.72 5.19
CA SER A 297 -15.88 8.58 4.65
C SER A 297 -15.04 7.30 4.62
N SER A 298 -13.79 7.38 4.14
CA SER A 298 -12.86 6.23 4.08
C SER A 298 -12.45 5.73 5.47
N ARG A 299 -12.21 6.64 6.44
CA ARG A 299 -11.95 6.23 7.84
C ARG A 299 -13.10 5.42 8.43
N ASN A 300 -14.35 5.74 8.08
CA ASN A 300 -15.53 5.05 8.58
C ASN A 300 -15.73 3.66 7.93
N SER A 301 -15.27 3.43 6.69
CA SER A 301 -15.33 2.10 6.06
C SER A 301 -14.21 1.19 6.59
N VAL A 302 -13.01 1.72 6.79
CA VAL A 302 -11.86 0.95 7.32
C VAL A 302 -12.11 0.49 8.75
N LEU A 303 -12.68 1.34 9.62
CA LEU A 303 -13.07 0.94 10.98
C LEU A 303 -14.09 -0.22 10.98
N ARG A 304 -14.97 -0.31 9.98
CA ARG A 304 -15.91 -1.43 9.85
C ARG A 304 -15.21 -2.72 9.40
N CYS A 305 -14.19 -2.61 8.56
CA CYS A 305 -13.42 -3.77 8.10
C CYS A 305 -12.46 -4.28 9.19
N GLY A 306 -11.76 -3.38 9.89
CA GLY A 306 -10.78 -3.72 10.94
C GLY A 306 -11.38 -4.31 12.23
N VAL A 307 -12.65 -4.02 12.54
CA VAL A 307 -13.37 -4.71 13.63
C VAL A 307 -13.55 -6.20 13.34
N ASN A 308 -13.59 -6.60 12.07
CA ASN A 308 -13.77 -8.01 11.69
C ASN A 308 -12.46 -8.81 11.81
N VAL A 309 -11.30 -8.17 11.62
CA VAL A 309 -9.98 -8.85 11.68
C VAL A 309 -9.51 -9.10 13.11
N LYS A 310 -9.80 -8.20 14.06
CA LYS A 310 -9.41 -8.38 15.48
C LYS A 310 -10.18 -9.49 16.22
N GLY A 311 -11.23 -10.05 15.63
CA GLY A 311 -11.99 -11.17 16.18
C GLY A 311 -11.42 -12.56 15.87
N ALA A 312 -10.42 -12.66 14.98
CA ALA A 312 -9.96 -13.91 14.40
C ALA A 312 -8.60 -14.43 14.93
N LEU A 313 -7.98 -13.79 15.92
CA LEU A 313 -6.76 -14.33 16.54
C LEU A 313 -7.11 -15.27 17.70
N PRO A 314 -6.81 -16.59 17.60
CA PRO A 314 -6.97 -17.48 18.73
C PRO A 314 -5.96 -17.15 19.83
N GLN A 315 -6.47 -16.84 21.01
CA GLN A 315 -5.70 -16.90 22.25
C GLN A 315 -5.38 -18.38 22.53
N ARG A 316 -4.19 -18.84 22.17
CA ARG A 316 -3.56 -20.04 22.74
C ARG A 316 -2.07 -19.86 22.90
#